data_AF-A0A9R0URS1-F1
#
_entry.id   AF-A0A9R0URS1-F1
#
_cell.length_a   1.000
_cell.length_b   1.000
_cell.length_c   1.000
_cell.angle_alpha   90.00
_cell.angle_beta   90.00
_cell.angle_gamma   90.00
#
_symmetry.space_group_name_H-M   'P 1'
#
loop_
_entity.id
_entity.type
_entity.pdbx_description
1 polymer ?
#
loop_
_entity_poly.entity_id
_entity_poly.type
_entity_poly.pdbx_seq_one_letter_code
_entity_poly.pdbx_strand_id
1 'polypeptide(L)'
;MVWQHGIVLAMGLKSDHFGPLVAKVCDCLLRHGALQLPEIVRRLKLPPGQVKNSLLVLIQHNCVQAFSSTRGNRMVTLYLAIFDNVLHRLRFSKFISVIRADIPESEALIEGLLQNGRLTFDQLVGQTISKVPEGTIRPARAEI
;
A
#
# COMPACT_ATOMS: atom_id res chain seq x y z
N MET A 1 16.03 0.80 13.06
CA MET A 1 15.66 2.05 13.75
C MET A 1 15.29 3.05 12.66
N VAL A 2 14.04 3.50 12.57
CA VAL A 2 13.62 4.44 11.53
C VAL A 2 14.01 5.84 11.98
N TRP A 3 14.83 6.54 11.19
CA TRP A 3 15.28 7.89 11.50
C TRP A 3 14.11 8.88 11.49
N GLN A 4 14.07 9.83 12.43
CA GLN A 4 12.95 10.79 12.60
C GLN A 4 12.58 11.51 11.29
N HIS A 5 13.58 11.86 10.47
CA HIS A 5 13.38 12.49 9.17
C HIS A 5 12.67 11.57 8.16
N GLY A 6 12.95 10.26 8.21
CA GLY A 6 12.28 9.26 7.37
C GLY A 6 10.79 9.14 7.68
N ILE A 7 10.40 9.28 8.95
CA ILE A 7 8.99 9.25 9.38
C ILE A 7 8.25 10.48 8.86
N VAL A 8 8.86 11.67 8.92
CA VAL A 8 8.24 12.91 8.40
C VAL A 8 8.01 12.84 6.90
N LEU A 9 8.99 12.34 6.14
CA LEU A 9 8.84 12.13 4.69
C LEU A 9 7.72 11.12 4.38
N ALA A 10 7.68 10.00 5.10
CA ALA A 10 6.62 9.01 4.98
C ALA A 10 5.23 9.58 5.28
N MET A 11 5.11 10.47 6.27
CA MET A 11 3.85 11.15 6.59
C MET A 11 3.37 12.05 5.47
N GLY A 12 4.25 12.89 4.90
CA GLY A 12 3.90 13.77 3.78
C GLY A 12 3.34 12.97 2.60
N LEU A 13 4.06 11.93 2.20
CA LEU A 13 3.65 11.05 1.09
C LEU A 13 2.32 10.35 1.32
N LYS A 14 2.05 9.94 2.58
CA LYS A 14 0.81 9.27 2.91
C LYS A 14 -0.36 10.24 3.01
N SER A 15 -0.12 11.47 3.48
CA SER A 15 -1.14 12.51 3.52
C SER A 15 -1.59 12.90 2.12
N ASP A 16 -0.65 13.06 1.20
CA ASP A 16 -0.94 13.46 -0.18
C ASP A 16 -1.65 12.34 -0.96
N HIS A 17 -1.29 11.08 -0.73
CA HIS A 17 -1.85 9.94 -1.48
C HIS A 17 -3.14 9.35 -0.89
N PHE A 18 -3.30 9.36 0.44
CA PHE A 18 -4.41 8.64 1.11
C PHE A 18 -5.21 9.53 2.07
N GLY A 19 -4.81 10.79 2.22
CA GLY A 19 -5.42 11.72 3.15
C GLY A 19 -4.85 11.67 4.57
N PRO A 20 -5.16 12.69 5.38
CA PRO A 20 -4.54 12.92 6.68
C PRO A 20 -4.86 11.84 7.71
N LEU A 21 -6.05 11.23 7.62
CA LEU A 21 -6.49 10.18 8.54
C LEU A 21 -5.61 8.92 8.42
N VAL A 22 -5.37 8.48 7.18
CA VAL A 22 -4.56 7.28 6.89
C VAL A 22 -3.09 7.52 7.25
N ALA A 23 -2.59 8.73 6.97
CA ALA A 23 -1.24 9.14 7.36
C ALA A 23 -1.04 9.09 8.90
N LYS A 24 -2.03 9.55 9.67
CA LYS A 24 -1.99 9.53 11.14
C LYS A 24 -1.94 8.10 11.72
N VAL A 25 -2.68 7.16 11.11
CA VAL A 25 -2.62 5.74 11.50
C VAL A 25 -1.26 5.13 11.15
N CYS A 26 -0.70 5.48 9.99
CA CYS A 26 0.62 5.01 9.57
C CYS A 26 1.74 5.55 10.48
N ASP A 27 1.73 6.83 10.84
CA ASP A 27 2.69 7.44 11.77
C ASP A 27 2.67 6.76 13.14
N CYS A 28 1.48 6.47 13.67
CA CYS A 28 1.32 5.75 14.93
C CYS A 28 2.05 4.41 14.90
N LEU A 29 1.88 3.62 13.83
CA LEU A 29 2.54 2.34 13.64
C LEU A 29 4.05 2.47 13.42
N LEU A 30 4.50 3.48 12.67
CA LEU A 30 5.93 3.71 12.42
C LEU A 30 6.69 4.11 13.69
N ARG A 31 6.06 4.89 14.58
CA ARG A 31 6.68 5.32 15.85
C ARG A 31 6.69 4.26 16.93
N HIS A 32 5.64 3.43 16.99
CA HIS A 32 5.43 2.51 18.10
C HIS A 32 5.60 1.03 17.73
N GLY A 33 5.81 0.72 16.45
CA GLY A 33 5.97 -0.64 15.95
C GLY A 33 4.64 -1.39 15.82
N ALA A 34 4.67 -2.70 16.09
CA ALA A 34 3.52 -3.57 15.90
C ALA A 34 2.46 -3.38 17.00
N LEU A 35 1.25 -2.95 16.63
CA LEU A 35 0.16 -2.64 17.56
C LEU A 35 -1.11 -3.44 17.28
N GLN A 36 -1.94 -3.64 18.30
CA GLN A 36 -3.30 -4.19 18.14
C GLN A 36 -4.29 -3.08 17.79
N LEU A 37 -5.39 -3.43 17.11
CA LEU A 37 -6.45 -2.46 16.76
C LEU A 37 -6.96 -1.63 17.96
N PRO A 38 -7.27 -2.20 19.14
CA PRO A 38 -7.73 -1.41 20.29
C PRO A 38 -6.66 -0.43 20.78
N GLU A 39 -5.38 -0.79 20.66
CA GLU A 39 -4.28 0.08 21.05
C GLU A 39 -4.14 1.28 20.11
N ILE A 40 -4.27 1.06 18.80
CA ILE A 40 -4.27 2.11 17.79
C ILE A 40 -5.44 3.07 18.02
N VAL A 41 -6.64 2.54 18.24
CA VAL A 41 -7.85 3.33 18.54
C VAL A 41 -7.65 4.20 19.78
N ARG A 42 -7.15 3.62 20.87
CA ARG A 42 -6.88 4.34 22.12
C ARG A 42 -5.84 5.44 21.96
N ARG A 43 -4.74 5.17 21.25
CA ARG A 43 -3.65 6.13 21.03
C ARG A 43 -4.09 7.30 20.16
N LEU A 44 -4.86 7.04 19.11
CA LEU A 44 -5.27 8.05 18.14
C LEU A 44 -6.55 8.80 18.52
N LYS A 45 -7.32 8.27 19.49
CA LYS A 45 -8.64 8.78 19.89
C LYS A 45 -9.59 8.92 18.69
N LEU A 46 -9.52 7.97 17.75
CA LEU A 46 -10.34 7.93 16.55
C LEU A 46 -11.41 6.83 16.67
N PRO A 47 -12.57 6.97 16.01
CA PRO A 47 -13.56 5.91 15.93
C PRO A 47 -12.96 4.62 15.34
N PRO A 48 -13.32 3.44 15.86
CA PRO A 48 -12.77 2.16 15.39
C PRO A 48 -13.04 1.91 13.91
N GLY A 49 -14.15 2.39 13.35
CA GLY A 49 -14.44 2.31 11.92
C GLY A 49 -13.42 3.07 11.06
N GLN A 50 -13.02 4.28 11.47
CA GLN A 50 -12.03 5.08 10.75
C GLN A 50 -10.64 4.43 10.78
N VAL A 51 -10.25 3.85 11.92
CA VAL A 51 -8.98 3.13 12.06
C VAL A 51 -8.99 1.87 11.18
N LYS A 52 -10.08 1.09 11.17
CA LYS A 52 -10.22 -0.08 10.30
C LYS A 52 -10.11 0.28 8.82
N ASN A 53 -10.81 1.33 8.37
CA ASN A 53 -10.74 1.79 6.98
C ASN A 53 -9.34 2.25 6.61
N SER A 54 -8.65 2.95 7.51
CA SER A 54 -7.25 3.36 7.30
C SER A 54 -6.31 2.17 7.17
N LEU A 55 -6.45 1.18 8.06
CA LEU A 55 -5.66 -0.05 8.00
C LEU A 55 -5.93 -0.83 6.71
N LEU A 56 -7.19 -0.89 6.26
CA LEU A 56 -7.55 -1.52 4.99
C LEU A 56 -6.77 -0.91 3.82
N VAL A 57 -6.78 0.42 3.70
CA VAL A 57 -6.03 1.14 2.65
C VAL A 57 -4.53 0.88 2.75
N LEU A 58 -3.97 0.91 3.96
CA LEU A 58 -2.53 0.67 4.15
C LEU A 58 -2.12 -0.78 3.82
N ILE A 59 -2.95 -1.77 4.16
CA ILE A 59 -2.74 -3.18 3.83
C ILE A 59 -2.88 -3.40 2.32
N GLN A 60 -3.91 -2.81 1.71
CA GLN A 60 -4.15 -2.85 0.27
C GLN A 60 -2.91 -2.41 -0.51
N HIS A 61 -2.22 -1.38 -0.05
CA HIS A 61 -1.00 -0.87 -0.66
C HIS A 61 0.30 -1.44 -0.07
N ASN A 62 0.25 -2.59 0.62
CA ASN A 62 1.40 -3.30 1.21
C ASN A 62 2.24 -2.45 2.18
N CYS A 63 1.69 -1.39 2.73
CA CYS A 63 2.39 -0.49 3.66
C CYS A 63 2.20 -0.91 5.11
N VAL A 64 1.18 -1.73 5.40
CA VAL A 64 0.97 -2.36 6.70
C VAL A 64 0.78 -3.86 6.47
N GLN A 65 1.39 -4.66 7.35
CA GLN A 65 1.19 -6.10 7.40
C GLN A 65 0.47 -6.45 8.70
N ALA A 66 -0.62 -7.22 8.56
CA ALA A 66 -1.30 -7.86 9.67
C ALA A 66 -0.71 -9.27 9.86
N PHE A 67 -0.43 -9.65 11.10
CA PHE A 67 0.00 -11.00 11.44
C PHE A 67 -0.54 -11.40 12.81
N SER A 68 -0.71 -12.70 12.99
CA SER A 68 -1.12 -13.26 14.27
C SER A 68 0.11 -13.49 15.15
N SER A 69 0.03 -13.08 16.40
CA SER A 69 1.03 -13.35 17.43
C SER A 69 0.35 -13.94 18.64
N THR A 70 1.00 -14.90 19.28
CA THR A 70 0.57 -15.39 20.60
C THR A 70 1.02 -14.37 21.66
N ARG A 71 0.09 -13.91 22.49
CA ARG A 71 0.40 -13.16 23.71
C ARG A 71 -0.25 -13.90 24.88
N GLY A 72 0.57 -14.65 25.61
CA GLY A 72 0.07 -15.62 26.59
C GLY A 72 -0.72 -16.73 25.89
N ASN A 73 -1.91 -17.05 26.41
CA ASN A 73 -2.76 -18.12 25.88
C ASN A 73 -3.79 -17.65 24.83
N ARG A 74 -3.65 -16.43 24.29
CA ARG A 74 -4.56 -15.87 23.28
C ARG A 74 -3.80 -15.48 22.02
N MET A 75 -4.38 -15.80 20.87
CA MET A 75 -3.91 -15.31 19.58
C MET A 75 -4.45 -13.90 19.35
N VAL A 76 -3.56 -12.96 19.06
CA VAL A 76 -3.91 -11.55 18.79
C VAL A 76 -3.39 -11.13 17.43
N THR A 77 -4.14 -10.29 16.73
CA THR A 77 -3.69 -9.70 15.46
C THR A 77 -2.92 -8.42 15.74
N LEU A 78 -1.69 -8.36 15.25
CA LEU A 78 -0.83 -7.18 15.27
C LEU A 78 -0.73 -6.60 13.87
N TYR A 79 -0.68 -5.27 13.81
CA TYR A 79 -0.46 -4.50 12.60
C TYR A 79 0.90 -3.82 12.69
N LEU A 80 1.75 -4.04 11.69
CA LEU A 80 3.08 -3.44 11.60
C LEU A 80 3.19 -2.63 10.31
N ALA A 81 3.63 -1.38 10.40
CA ALA A 81 3.96 -0.58 9.23
C ALA A 81 5.31 -1.03 8.65
N ILE A 82 5.34 -1.29 7.34
CA ILE A 82 6.55 -1.64 6.60
C ILE A 82 7.10 -0.35 6.00
N PHE A 83 8.10 0.22 6.69
CA PHE A 83 8.68 1.51 6.34
C PHE A 83 9.23 1.56 4.90
N ASP A 84 9.94 0.51 4.47
CA ASP A 84 10.53 0.45 3.13
C ASP A 84 9.47 0.53 2.03
N ASN A 85 8.34 -0.16 2.22
CA ASN A 85 7.24 -0.14 1.25
C ASN A 85 6.58 1.24 1.16
N VAL A 86 6.56 2.00 2.26
CA VAL A 86 6.09 3.39 2.24
C VAL A 86 7.04 4.26 1.43
N LEU A 87 8.36 4.12 1.62
CA LEU A 87 9.35 4.88 0.88
C LEU A 87 9.46 4.48 -0.60
N HIS A 88 9.28 3.20 -0.92
CA HIS A 88 9.34 2.69 -2.29
C HIS A 88 8.33 3.34 -3.23
N ARG A 89 7.24 3.93 -2.70
CA ARG A 89 6.30 4.74 -3.47
C ARG A 89 6.96 5.92 -4.19
N LEU A 90 7.99 6.53 -3.61
CA LEU A 90 8.78 7.58 -4.27
C LEU A 90 9.51 7.09 -5.52
N ARG A 91 9.79 5.79 -5.59
CA ARG A 91 10.58 5.17 -6.67
C ARG A 91 9.71 4.58 -7.76
N PHE A 92 8.38 4.71 -7.69
CA PHE A 92 7.47 4.13 -8.68
C PHE A 92 7.79 4.61 -10.10
N SER A 93 8.09 5.89 -10.29
CA SER A 93 8.50 6.42 -11.60
C SER A 93 9.75 5.72 -12.14
N LYS A 94 10.73 5.42 -11.28
CA LYS A 94 11.93 4.67 -11.66
C LYS A 94 11.60 3.22 -12.00
N PHE A 95 10.75 2.55 -11.23
CA PHE A 95 10.34 1.18 -11.52
C PHE A 95 9.67 1.07 -12.89
N ILE A 96 8.75 1.98 -13.19
CA ILE A 96 8.10 2.07 -14.50
C ILE A 96 9.12 2.36 -15.61
N SER A 97 10.09 3.26 -15.38
CA SER A 97 11.11 3.56 -16.38
C SER A 97 11.99 2.36 -16.74
N VAL A 98 12.33 1.52 -15.75
CA VAL A 98 13.10 0.28 -15.98
C VAL A 98 12.26 -0.74 -16.75
N ILE A 99 11.00 -0.95 -16.35
CA ILE A 99 10.11 -1.88 -17.05
C ILE A 99 9.88 -1.44 -18.49
N ARG A 100 9.71 -0.15 -18.76
CA ARG A 100 9.59 0.36 -20.13
C ARG A 100 10.81 0.05 -21.00
N ALA A 101 12.01 0.02 -20.40
CA ALA A 101 13.24 -0.29 -21.13
C ALA A 101 13.41 -1.79 -21.41
N ASP A 102 13.06 -2.64 -20.44
CA ASP A 102 13.32 -4.08 -20.51
C ASP A 102 12.14 -4.89 -21.08
N ILE A 103 10.89 -4.53 -20.70
CA ILE A 103 9.65 -5.25 -21.03
C ILE A 103 8.49 -4.23 -21.21
N PRO A 104 8.47 -3.46 -22.33
CA PRO A 104 7.53 -2.35 -22.51
C PRO A 104 6.06 -2.78 -22.50
N GLU A 105 5.74 -4.01 -22.93
CA GLU A 105 4.36 -4.51 -22.94
C GLU A 105 3.78 -4.66 -21.53
N SER A 106 4.64 -4.84 -20.53
CA SER A 106 4.25 -5.00 -19.12
C SER A 106 4.06 -3.67 -18.39
N GLU A 107 4.37 -2.53 -19.02
CA GLU A 107 4.35 -1.22 -18.36
C GLU A 107 2.98 -0.93 -17.72
N ALA A 108 1.90 -1.09 -18.49
CA ALA A 108 0.55 -0.81 -18.04
C ALA A 108 0.10 -1.73 -16.87
N LEU A 109 0.54 -2.99 -16.88
CA LEU A 109 0.26 -3.94 -15.81
C LEU A 109 0.98 -3.52 -14.53
N ILE A 110 2.28 -3.23 -14.62
CA ILE A 110 3.06 -2.81 -13.45
C ILE A 110 2.56 -1.46 -12.91
N GLU A 111 2.22 -0.52 -13.78
CA GLU A 111 1.62 0.75 -13.38
C GLU A 111 0.31 0.53 -12.61
N GLY A 112 -0.59 -0.30 -13.14
CA GLY A 112 -1.83 -0.67 -12.49
C GLY A 112 -1.61 -1.30 -11.11
N LEU A 113 -0.64 -2.21 -11.00
CA LEU A 113 -0.30 -2.85 -9.73
C LEU A 113 0.27 -1.86 -8.71
N LEU A 114 1.19 -0.99 -9.11
CA LEU A 114 1.81 0.00 -8.22
C LEU A 114 0.78 1.03 -7.72
N GLN A 115 -0.11 1.49 -8.59
CA GLN A 115 -1.18 2.45 -8.25
C GLN A 115 -2.18 1.85 -7.27
N ASN A 116 -2.67 0.63 -7.53
CA ASN A 116 -3.79 0.04 -6.80
C ASN A 116 -3.36 -0.89 -5.64
N GLY A 117 -2.11 -1.32 -5.60
CA GLY A 117 -1.61 -2.27 -4.60
C GLY A 117 -2.01 -3.72 -4.93
N ARG A 118 -2.75 -4.38 -4.04
CA ARG A 118 -3.14 -5.78 -4.21
C ARG A 118 -4.31 -5.93 -5.18
N LEU A 119 -4.09 -6.58 -6.31
CA LEU A 119 -5.14 -6.89 -7.27
C LEU A 119 -5.12 -8.39 -7.58
N THR A 120 -6.30 -8.95 -7.89
CA THR A 120 -6.35 -10.24 -8.56
C THR A 120 -5.89 -10.08 -10.00
N PHE A 121 -5.46 -11.17 -10.63
CA PHE A 121 -5.06 -11.15 -12.03
C PHE A 121 -6.17 -10.61 -12.94
N ASP A 122 -7.41 -11.05 -12.74
CA ASP A 122 -8.56 -10.56 -13.53
C ASP A 122 -8.80 -9.06 -13.38
N GLN A 123 -8.64 -8.52 -12.16
CA GLN A 123 -8.78 -7.08 -11.92
C GLN A 123 -7.67 -6.30 -12.63
N LEU A 124 -6.44 -6.82 -12.59
CA LEU A 124 -5.29 -6.19 -13.20
C LEU A 124 -5.44 -6.14 -14.73
N VAL A 125 -5.78 -7.28 -15.34
CA VAL A 125 -5.99 -7.40 -16.79
C VAL A 125 -7.20 -6.57 -17.26
N GLY A 126 -8.30 -6.57 -16.50
CA GLY A 126 -9.48 -5.77 -16.84
C GLY A 126 -9.16 -4.25 -16.88
N GLN A 127 -8.32 -3.79 -15.96
CA GLN A 127 -7.89 -2.39 -15.91
C GLN A 127 -6.95 -2.01 -17.05
N THR A 128 -6.01 -2.87 -17.42
CA THR A 128 -5.09 -2.58 -18.53
C THR A 128 -5.81 -2.53 -19.87
N ILE A 129 -6.73 -3.47 -20.12
CA ILE A 129 -7.55 -3.48 -21.35
C ILE A 129 -8.38 -2.20 -21.47
N SER A 130 -8.86 -1.66 -20.36
CA SER A 130 -9.66 -0.43 -20.32
C SER A 130 -8.82 0.85 -20.53
N LYS A 131 -7.50 0.80 -20.29
CA LYS A 131 -6.56 1.92 -20.52
C LYS A 131 -6.01 1.97 -21.95
N VAL A 132 -6.11 0.90 -22.74
CA VAL A 132 -5.67 0.89 -24.14
C VAL A 132 -6.66 1.71 -24.99
N PRO A 133 -6.25 2.82 -25.61
CA PRO A 133 -7.13 3.60 -26.48
C PRO A 133 -7.59 2.77 -27.68
N GLU A 134 -8.84 2.99 -28.15
CA GLU A 134 -9.58 2.15 -29.13
C GLU A 134 -8.92 1.96 -30.52
N GLY A 135 -7.69 2.41 -30.74
CA GLY A 135 -6.95 2.28 -32.01
C GLY A 135 -5.72 1.37 -31.97
N THR A 136 -5.36 0.77 -30.83
CA THR A 136 -4.22 -0.19 -30.75
C THR A 136 -4.77 -1.61 -30.61
N ILE A 137 -4.17 -2.56 -31.32
CA ILE A 137 -4.55 -3.99 -31.29
C ILE A 137 -4.69 -4.42 -29.82
N ARG A 138 -5.92 -4.78 -29.42
CA ARG A 138 -6.19 -5.26 -28.06
C ARG A 138 -5.47 -6.60 -27.91
N PRO A 139 -4.48 -6.73 -27.00
CA PRO A 139 -3.85 -8.02 -26.78
C PRO A 139 -4.92 -9.00 -26.31
N ALA A 140 -4.98 -10.15 -26.96
CA ALA A 140 -5.92 -11.19 -26.57
C ALA A 140 -5.56 -11.68 -25.16
N ARG A 141 -6.55 -12.18 -24.40
CA ARG A 141 -6.33 -12.68 -23.03
C ARG A 141 -5.30 -13.84 -22.93
N ALA A 142 -4.90 -14.41 -24.07
CA ALA A 142 -3.86 -15.43 -24.20
C ALA A 142 -2.45 -14.87 -24.48
N GLU A 143 -2.35 -13.56 -24.75
CA GLU A 143 -1.13 -12.83 -25.10
C GLU A 143 -0.62 -11.94 -23.95
N ILE A 144 -1.32 -11.96 -22.80
CA ILE A 144 -1.02 -11.22 -21.57
C ILE A 144 -0.44 -12.18 -20.52
#